data_AF-A0A1F7BL85-F1
#
_entry.id   AF-A0A1F7BL85-F1
#
_cell.length_a   1.000
_cell.length_b   1.000
_cell.length_c   1.000
_cell.angle_alpha   90.00
_cell.angle_beta   90.00
_cell.angle_gamma   90.00
#
_symmetry.space_group_name_H-M   'P 1'
#
loop_
_entity.id
_entity.type
_entity.pdbx_description
1 polymer ?
#
loop_
_entity_poly.entity_id
_entity_poly.type
_entity_poly.pdbx_seq_one_letter_code
_entity_poly.pdbx_strand_id
1 'polypeptide(L)'
;MADHLITGMNGENIAMRYLLTSGYSLLGRNVRILKDEIDLIVYDPVDGVIVFVEVKARTKNDPDYTPLLNFTEDKKKCVVRAAERWIAAQEREWGWRVDLILVAEGKVVDHLKDVAN
;
A
#
# COMPACT_ATOMS: atom_id res chain seq x y z
N MET A 1 28.36 3.85 -11.64
CA MET A 1 27.95 3.63 -10.24
C MET A 1 26.49 4.03 -10.15
N ALA A 2 25.60 3.05 -10.05
CA ALA A 2 24.15 3.24 -10.07
C ALA A 2 23.61 3.38 -8.64
N ASP A 3 24.28 4.21 -7.83
CA ASP A 3 23.75 4.63 -6.54
C ASP A 3 22.64 5.62 -6.84
N HIS A 4 21.37 5.16 -6.86
CA HIS A 4 20.16 5.97 -6.58
C HIS A 4 18.85 5.52 -7.26
N LEU A 5 18.62 4.23 -7.48
CA LEU A 5 17.27 3.77 -7.87
C LEU A 5 16.78 2.67 -6.93
N ILE A 6 15.97 3.06 -5.94
CA ILE A 6 14.97 2.12 -5.42
C ILE A 6 13.88 2.08 -6.49
N THR A 7 13.87 0.99 -7.27
CA THR A 7 12.80 0.76 -8.25
C THR A 7 11.49 0.48 -7.51
N GLY A 8 10.33 0.72 -8.16
CA GLY A 8 9.02 0.42 -7.57
C GLY A 8 8.93 -0.99 -6.99
N MET A 9 9.45 -1.99 -7.72
CA MET A 9 9.49 -3.39 -7.28
C MET A 9 10.33 -3.61 -6.00
N ASN A 10 11.41 -2.84 -5.81
CA ASN A 10 12.20 -2.92 -4.58
C ASN A 10 11.47 -2.25 -3.41
N GLY A 11 10.78 -1.14 -3.67
CA GLY A 11 9.92 -0.48 -2.69
C GLY A 11 8.81 -1.38 -2.16
N GLU A 12 8.06 -2.04 -3.07
CA GLU A 12 7.03 -3.02 -2.70
C GLU A 12 7.59 -4.15 -1.84
N ASN A 13 8.77 -4.68 -2.18
CA ASN A 13 9.42 -5.74 -1.39
C ASN A 13 9.74 -5.28 0.03
N ILE A 14 10.22 -4.05 0.19
CA ILE A 14 10.53 -3.46 1.50
C ILE A 14 9.25 -3.26 2.31
N ALA A 15 8.21 -2.68 1.71
CA ALA A 15 6.91 -2.48 2.34
C ALA A 15 6.26 -3.81 2.77
N MET A 16 6.27 -4.81 1.88
CA MET A 16 5.76 -6.16 2.17
C MET A 16 6.51 -6.80 3.34
N ARG A 17 7.85 -6.75 3.35
CA ARG A 17 8.65 -7.29 4.46
C ARG A 17 8.31 -6.60 5.77
N TYR A 18 8.24 -5.27 5.78
CA TYR A 18 7.84 -4.49 6.94
C TYR A 18 6.47 -4.92 7.49
N LEU A 19 5.47 -5.07 6.63
CA LEU A 19 4.13 -5.51 7.02
C LEU A 19 4.14 -6.93 7.62
N LEU A 20 4.80 -7.89 6.95
CA LEU A 20 4.91 -9.26 7.44
C LEU A 20 5.62 -9.33 8.81
N THR A 21 6.71 -8.57 9.00
CA THR A 21 7.40 -8.50 10.29
C THR A 21 6.58 -7.79 11.37
N SER A 22 5.62 -6.95 10.96
CA SER A 22 4.67 -6.27 11.86
C SER A 22 3.42 -7.10 12.16
N GLY A 23 3.37 -8.37 11.70
CA GLY A 23 2.29 -9.31 12.00
C GLY A 23 1.14 -9.34 10.99
N TYR A 24 1.20 -8.55 9.91
CA TYR A 24 0.22 -8.61 8.84
C TYR A 24 0.38 -9.92 8.03
N SER A 25 -0.72 -10.41 7.47
CA SER A 25 -0.69 -11.56 6.55
C SER A 25 -0.86 -11.10 5.10
N LEU A 26 0.01 -11.55 4.20
CA LEU A 26 -0.10 -11.23 2.78
C LEU A 26 -1.25 -12.01 2.13
N LEU A 27 -2.12 -11.30 1.41
CA LEU A 27 -3.23 -11.87 0.64
C LEU A 27 -3.02 -11.72 -0.87
N GLY A 28 -2.32 -10.67 -1.30
CA GLY A 28 -2.02 -10.44 -2.70
C GLY A 28 -0.96 -9.38 -2.91
N ARG A 29 -0.29 -9.45 -4.06
CA ARG A 29 0.70 -8.47 -4.50
C ARG A 29 0.47 -8.15 -5.98
N ASN A 30 0.61 -6.87 -6.34
CA ASN A 30 0.42 -6.34 -7.69
C ASN A 30 -0.90 -6.82 -8.30
N VAL A 31 -1.96 -6.68 -7.49
CA VAL A 31 -3.29 -7.21 -7.78
C VAL A 31 -3.97 -6.27 -8.77
N ARG A 32 -4.27 -6.79 -9.96
CA ARG A 32 -5.00 -6.06 -11.00
C ARG A 32 -6.48 -6.40 -10.94
N ILE A 33 -7.31 -5.37 -10.82
CA ILE A 33 -8.77 -5.47 -10.80
C ILE A 33 -9.29 -4.61 -11.93
N LEU A 34 -9.61 -5.26 -13.05
CA LEU A 34 -9.91 -4.59 -14.31
C LEU A 34 -8.77 -3.64 -14.72
N LYS A 35 -9.00 -2.33 -14.70
CA LYS A 35 -8.01 -1.31 -15.04
C LYS A 35 -7.23 -0.77 -13.84
N ASP A 36 -7.65 -1.12 -12.63
CA ASP A 36 -7.09 -0.60 -11.40
C ASP A 36 -6.06 -1.59 -10.83
N GLU A 37 -5.05 -1.06 -10.16
CA GLU A 37 -3.96 -1.85 -9.58
C GLU A 37 -3.77 -1.48 -8.12
N ILE A 38 -3.55 -2.51 -7.30
CA ILE A 38 -3.26 -2.41 -5.87
C ILE A 38 -1.91 -3.09 -5.64
N ASP A 39 -0.96 -2.38 -5.04
CA ASP A 39 0.40 -2.88 -4.84
C ASP A 39 0.43 -4.07 -3.87
N LEU A 40 -0.23 -3.95 -2.70
CA LEU A 40 -0.37 -5.05 -1.75
C LEU A 40 -1.79 -5.11 -1.18
N ILE A 41 -2.25 -6.34 -0.92
CA ILE A 41 -3.43 -6.63 -0.12
C ILE A 41 -2.98 -7.47 1.05
N VAL A 42 -3.25 -7.02 2.27
CA VAL A 42 -2.87 -7.72 3.49
C VAL A 42 -4.03 -7.80 4.46
N TYR A 43 -3.95 -8.70 5.43
CA TYR A 43 -4.85 -8.76 6.58
C TYR A 43 -4.14 -8.18 7.81
N ASP A 44 -4.80 -7.23 8.47
CA ASP A 44 -4.39 -6.70 9.77
C ASP A 44 -5.09 -7.50 10.88
N PRO A 45 -4.38 -8.35 11.63
CA PRO A 45 -5.00 -9.13 12.70
C PRO A 45 -5.34 -8.30 13.95
N VAL A 46 -4.74 -7.10 14.12
CA VAL A 46 -5.01 -6.24 15.27
C VAL A 46 -6.39 -5.59 15.12
N ASP A 47 -6.64 -5.03 13.95
CA ASP A 47 -7.90 -4.34 13.65
C ASP A 47 -8.95 -5.28 13.04
N GLY A 48 -8.55 -6.49 12.61
CA GLY A 48 -9.43 -7.49 12.04
C GLY A 48 -9.94 -7.15 10.63
N VAL A 49 -9.17 -6.38 9.86
CA VAL A 49 -9.58 -5.82 8.56
C VAL A 49 -8.64 -6.18 7.42
N ILE A 50 -9.16 -6.09 6.19
CA ILE A 50 -8.37 -6.15 4.96
C ILE A 50 -7.78 -4.77 4.69
N VAL A 51 -6.49 -4.71 4.39
CA VAL A 51 -5.79 -3.46 4.11
C VAL A 51 -5.31 -3.47 2.68
N PHE A 52 -5.76 -2.49 1.91
CA PHE A 52 -5.28 -2.21 0.56
C PHE A 52 -4.16 -1.18 0.67
N VAL A 53 -2.95 -1.56 0.28
CA VAL A 53 -1.76 -0.74 0.48
C VAL A 53 -1.27 -0.21 -0.84
N GLU A 54 -1.11 1.11 -0.92
CA GLU A 54 -0.33 1.78 -1.96
C GLU A 54 1.09 2.03 -1.43
N VAL A 55 2.10 1.73 -2.24
CA VAL A 55 3.52 1.91 -1.91
C VAL A 55 4.08 3.07 -2.71
N LYS A 56 4.67 4.05 -2.02
CA LYS A 56 5.44 5.12 -2.64
C LYS A 56 6.90 4.90 -2.32
N ALA A 57 7.71 4.61 -3.34
CA ALA A 57 9.14 4.39 -3.19
C ALA A 57 9.92 5.60 -3.72
N ARG A 58 10.94 6.01 -2.98
CA ARG A 58 11.90 7.04 -3.36
C ARG A 58 13.29 6.64 -2.95
N THR A 59 14.29 7.23 -3.59
CA THR A 59 15.67 6.95 -3.25
C THR A 59 16.12 7.64 -1.96
N LYS A 60 15.76 8.91 -1.77
CA LYS A 60 16.14 9.73 -0.61
C LYS A 60 14.90 10.09 0.19
N ASN A 61 15.06 10.21 1.51
CA ASN A 61 14.01 10.78 2.35
C ASN A 61 14.02 12.29 2.19
N ASP A 62 12.89 12.86 1.80
CA ASP A 62 12.71 14.31 1.64
C ASP A 62 11.71 14.79 2.69
N PRO A 63 12.13 15.58 3.69
CA PRO A 63 11.24 16.05 4.76
C PRO A 63 10.06 16.89 4.25
N ASP A 64 10.22 17.56 3.09
CA ASP A 64 9.19 18.40 2.49
C ASP A 64 8.23 17.57 1.61
N TYR A 65 8.50 16.28 1.42
CA TYR A 65 7.62 15.41 0.69
C TYR A 65 6.46 14.92 1.55
N THR A 66 5.26 15.40 1.23
CA THR A 66 4.02 14.86 1.80
C THR A 66 3.44 13.77 0.88
N PRO A 67 3.43 12.48 1.29
CA PRO A 67 2.88 11.39 0.48
C PRO A 67 1.42 11.61 0.08
N LEU A 68 0.65 12.25 0.96
CA LEU A 68 -0.76 12.60 0.72
C LEU A 68 -0.93 13.60 -0.44
N LEU A 69 0.03 14.49 -0.70
CA LEU A 69 -0.03 15.38 -1.87
C LEU A 69 0.02 14.59 -3.19
N ASN A 70 0.67 13.43 -3.17
CA ASN A 70 0.76 12.52 -4.31
C ASN A 70 -0.31 11.41 -4.30
N PHE A 71 -1.12 11.31 -3.26
CA PHE A 71 -2.28 10.43 -3.19
C PHE A 71 -3.53 11.23 -3.58
N THR A 72 -3.60 11.56 -4.87
CA THR A 72 -4.65 12.40 -5.44
C THR A 72 -6.03 11.77 -5.26
N GLU A 73 -7.06 12.60 -5.31
CA GLU A 73 -8.46 12.14 -5.27
C GLU A 73 -8.79 11.11 -6.35
N ASP A 74 -8.18 11.20 -7.53
CA ASP A 74 -8.36 10.20 -8.58
C ASP A 74 -7.72 8.86 -8.20
N LYS A 75 -6.52 8.89 -7.59
CA LYS A 75 -5.86 7.68 -7.11
C LYS A 75 -6.65 7.05 -5.94
N LYS A 76 -7.18 7.87 -5.01
CA LYS A 76 -8.11 7.41 -3.97
C LYS A 76 -9.30 6.68 -4.57
N LYS A 77 -10.01 7.30 -5.52
CA LYS A 77 -11.15 6.69 -6.20
C LYS A 77 -10.80 5.38 -6.91
N CYS A 78 -9.62 5.29 -7.52
CA CYS A 78 -9.17 4.05 -8.16
C CYS A 78 -8.93 2.93 -7.15
N VAL A 79 -8.24 3.22 -6.03
CA VAL A 79 -7.97 2.21 -4.99
C VAL A 79 -9.25 1.80 -4.28
N VAL A 80 -10.13 2.75 -3.93
CA VAL A 80 -11.46 2.46 -3.32
C VAL A 80 -12.29 1.57 -4.23
N ARG A 81 -12.40 1.90 -5.52
CA ARG A 81 -13.14 1.07 -6.49
C ARG A 81 -12.56 -0.34 -6.61
N ALA A 82 -11.23 -0.46 -6.58
CA ALA A 82 -10.56 -1.76 -6.65
C ALA A 82 -10.81 -2.55 -5.36
N ALA A 83 -10.72 -1.90 -4.20
CA ALA A 83 -11.00 -2.47 -2.88
C ALA A 83 -12.42 -3.01 -2.78
N GLU A 84 -13.43 -2.19 -3.11
CA GLU A 84 -14.84 -2.59 -3.11
C GLU A 84 -15.09 -3.84 -3.96
N ARG A 85 -14.50 -3.89 -5.17
CA ARG A 85 -14.61 -5.05 -6.07
C ARG A 85 -13.92 -6.29 -5.52
N TRP A 86 -12.74 -6.12 -4.91
CA TRP A 86 -12.01 -7.23 -4.31
C TRP A 86 -12.80 -7.82 -3.15
N ILE A 87 -13.35 -6.98 -2.27
CA ILE A 87 -14.15 -7.38 -1.11
C ILE A 87 -15.44 -8.08 -1.56
N ALA A 88 -16.14 -7.54 -2.56
CA ALA A 88 -17.36 -8.15 -3.11
C ALA A 88 -17.13 -9.54 -3.72
N ALA A 89 -15.90 -9.90 -4.05
CA ALA A 89 -15.54 -11.23 -4.56
C ALA A 89 -15.19 -12.24 -3.45
N GLN A 90 -15.16 -11.83 -2.18
CA GLN A 90 -14.86 -12.72 -1.05
C GLN A 90 -16.13 -13.42 -0.55
N GLU A 91 -15.98 -14.60 0.04
CA GLU A 91 -17.10 -15.39 0.58
C GLU A 91 -17.77 -14.76 1.81
N ARG A 92 -17.06 -13.86 2.50
CA ARG A 92 -17.54 -13.19 3.71
C ARG A 92 -17.31 -11.70 3.64
N GLU A 93 -18.12 -10.95 4.37
CA GLU A 93 -17.90 -9.53 4.54
C GLU A 93 -16.68 -9.27 5.43
N TRP A 94 -15.91 -8.26 5.04
CA TRP A 94 -14.73 -7.80 5.77
C TRP A 94 -14.78 -6.29 5.88
N GLY A 95 -14.47 -5.78 7.08
CA GLY A 95 -14.03 -4.40 7.20
C GLY A 95 -12.74 -4.21 6.40
N TRP A 96 -12.55 -3.02 5.85
CA TRP A 96 -11.36 -2.71 5.08
C TRP A 96 -10.95 -1.25 5.22
N ARG A 97 -9.68 -0.96 4.92
CA ARG A 97 -9.14 0.40 4.80
C ARG A 97 -8.07 0.49 3.73
N VAL A 98 -7.68 1.71 3.40
CA VAL A 98 -6.55 1.99 2.50
C VAL A 98 -5.40 2.58 3.30
N ASP A 99 -4.23 1.95 3.22
CA ASP A 99 -3.01 2.45 3.83
C ASP A 99 -2.03 2.94 2.75
N LEU A 100 -1.20 3.91 3.11
CA LEU A 100 -0.11 4.41 2.27
C LEU A 100 1.22 4.17 2.98
N ILE A 101 2.14 3.45 2.33
CA ILE A 101 3.49 3.21 2.85
C ILE A 101 4.51 3.99 2.03
N LEU A 102 5.31 4.80 2.72
CA LEU A 102 6.46 5.49 2.14
C LEU A 102 7.73 4.69 2.40
N VAL A 103 8.42 4.33 1.32
CA VAL A 103 9.74 3.71 1.34
C VAL A 103 10.77 4.72 0.84
N ALA A 104 11.79 4.99 1.64
CA ALA A 104 12.94 5.80 1.27
C ALA A 104 14.21 5.23 1.89
N GLU A 105 15.36 5.42 1.24
CA GLU A 105 16.67 5.00 1.78
C GLU A 105 16.72 3.52 2.20
N GLY A 106 15.98 2.66 1.50
CA GLY A 106 15.96 1.22 1.72
C GLY A 106 15.08 0.76 2.89
N LYS A 107 14.25 1.62 3.47
CA LYS A 107 13.40 1.32 4.62
C LYS A 107 12.03 1.99 4.51
N VAL A 108 11.06 1.47 5.27
CA VAL A 108 9.80 2.19 5.50
C VAL A 108 10.11 3.39 6.39
N VAL A 109 9.74 4.58 5.92
CA VAL A 109 9.91 5.84 6.66
C VAL A 109 8.57 6.36 7.19
N ASP A 110 7.45 5.94 6.60
CA ASP A 110 6.11 6.27 7.08
C ASP A 110 5.09 5.19 6.69
N HIS A 111 4.07 5.01 7.53
CA HIS A 111 2.92 4.13 7.31
C HIS A 111 1.66 4.87 7.76
N LEU A 112 1.04 5.55 6.80
CA LEU A 112 -0.19 6.30 7.01
C LEU A 112 -1.36 5.34 6.87
N LYS A 113 -2.09 5.14 7.97
CA LYS A 113 -3.27 4.28 8.00
C LYS A 113 -4.51 5.05 7.60
N ASP A 114 -5.43 4.36 6.94
CA ASP A 114 -6.78 4.82 6.65
C ASP A 114 -6.88 6.16 5.87
N VAL A 115 -6.09 6.28 4.82
CA VAL A 115 -5.93 7.53 4.04
C VAL A 115 -7.06 7.82 3.04
N ALA A 116 -8.08 6.95 3.00
CA ALA A 116 -9.21 7.06 2.10
C ALA A 116 -10.55 7.35 2.80
N ASN A 117 -10.54 7.48 4.13
CA ASN A 117 -11.71 7.86 4.95
C ASN A 117 -11.73 9.36 5.27
#